data_AF-A0A0F9GLU3-F1
#
_entry.id   AF-A0A0F9GLU3-F1
#
_cell.length_a   1.000
_cell.length_b   1.000
_cell.length_c   1.000
_cell.angle_alpha   90.00
_cell.angle_beta   90.00
_cell.angle_gamma   90.00
#
_symmetry.space_group_name_H-M   'P 1'
#
loop_
_entity.id
_entity.type
_entity.pdbx_description
1 polymer ?
#
loop_
_entity_poly.entity_id
_entity_poly.type
_entity_poly.pdbx_seq_one_letter_code
_entity_poly.pdbx_strand_id
1 'polypeptide(L)'
;MATYSELFGILGDSLLRNKITVAVGVAAETIRTEVDTTPNHTERVVWSKKAFTGPALVADEILWSVIMANRSLTIAQILGAGDSAIQANVDAVIDHFAV
;
A
#
# COMPACT_ATOMS: atom_id res chain seq x y z
N MET A 1 12.90 12.05 -12.52
CA MET A 1 12.05 12.26 -11.34
C MET A 1 10.71 12.79 -11.80
N ALA A 2 9.62 12.22 -11.32
CA ALA A 2 8.26 12.66 -11.64
C ALA A 2 8.00 14.03 -11.00
N THR A 3 7.29 14.89 -11.73
CA THR A 3 6.83 16.18 -11.25
C THR A 3 5.61 16.01 -10.33
N TYR A 4 5.30 17.02 -9.51
CA TYR A 4 4.10 16.96 -8.66
C TYR A 4 2.79 16.85 -9.46
N SER A 5 2.73 17.47 -10.64
CA SER A 5 1.57 17.33 -11.53
C SER A 5 1.40 15.89 -12.04
N GLU A 6 2.51 15.23 -12.37
CA GLU A 6 2.52 13.83 -12.81
C GLU A 6 2.12 12.89 -11.65
N LEU A 7 2.68 13.09 -10.46
CA LEU A 7 2.36 12.31 -9.26
C LEU A 7 0.89 12.46 -8.86
N PHE A 8 0.34 13.67 -8.96
CA PHE A 8 -1.08 13.90 -8.71
C PHE A 8 -1.96 13.22 -9.78
N GLY A 9 -1.54 13.26 -11.05
CA GLY A 9 -2.27 12.64 -12.16
C GLY A 9 -2.44 11.13 -12.02
N ILE A 10 -1.43 10.42 -11.53
CA ILE A 10 -1.49 8.95 -11.37
C ILE A 10 -2.33 8.47 -10.19
N LEU A 11 -2.80 9.36 -9.32
CA LEU A 11 -3.76 8.98 -8.26
C LEU A 11 -5.07 8.46 -8.85
N GLY A 12 -5.43 8.87 -10.07
CA GLY A 12 -6.60 8.38 -10.79
C GLY A 12 -6.36 7.09 -11.58
N ASP A 13 -5.15 6.52 -11.56
CA ASP A 13 -4.83 5.32 -12.34
C ASP A 13 -5.47 4.06 -11.72
N SER A 14 -6.43 3.48 -12.43
CA SER A 14 -7.19 2.33 -11.94
C SER A 14 -6.35 1.06 -11.86
N LEU A 15 -5.35 0.90 -12.73
CA LEU A 15 -4.49 -0.29 -12.73
C LEU A 15 -3.59 -0.28 -11.49
N LEU A 16 -2.94 0.84 -11.21
CA LEU A 16 -2.11 1.02 -10.02
C LEU A 16 -2.93 0.84 -8.75
N ARG A 17 -4.13 1.43 -8.69
CA ARG A 17 -5.05 1.26 -7.55
C ARG A 17 -5.46 -0.20 -7.37
N ASN A 18 -5.75 -0.93 -8.44
CA ASN A 18 -6.10 -2.35 -8.36
C ASN A 18 -4.92 -3.19 -7.84
N LYS A 19 -3.70 -2.92 -8.30
CA LYS A 19 -2.49 -3.60 -7.79
C LYS A 19 -2.27 -3.34 -6.30
N ILE A 20 -2.41 -2.09 -5.86
CA ILE A 20 -2.30 -1.72 -4.43
C ILE A 20 -3.41 -2.40 -3.61
N THR A 21 -4.64 -2.48 -4.13
CA THR A 21 -5.75 -3.18 -3.47
C THR A 21 -5.44 -4.66 -3.25
N VAL A 22 -4.85 -5.34 -4.24
CA VAL A 22 -4.41 -6.73 -4.10
C VAL A 22 -3.27 -6.84 -3.08
N ALA A 23 -2.29 -5.94 -3.13
CA ALA A 23 -1.17 -5.92 -2.18
C ALA A 23 -1.63 -5.70 -0.72
N VAL A 24 -2.66 -4.88 -0.50
CA VAL A 24 -3.33 -4.73 0.80
C VAL A 24 -3.92 -6.05 1.28
N GLY A 25 -4.57 -6.81 0.39
CA GLY A 25 -5.11 -8.13 0.74
C GLY A 25 -4.01 -9.13 1.11
N VAL A 26 -2.89 -9.15 0.37
CA VAL A 26 -1.73 -10.00 0.66
C VAL A 26 -1.09 -9.63 2.00
N ALA A 27 -0.95 -8.33 2.27
CA ALA A 27 -0.45 -7.82 3.55
C ALA A 27 -1.35 -8.22 4.71
N ALA A 28 -2.67 -8.12 4.54
CA ALA A 28 -3.63 -8.52 5.56
C ALA A 28 -3.53 -10.02 5.90
N GLU A 29 -3.32 -10.88 4.90
CA GLU A 29 -3.12 -12.32 5.12
C GLU A 29 -1.79 -12.62 5.80
N THR A 30 -0.74 -11.89 5.46
CA THR A 30 0.56 -11.99 6.12
C THR A 30 0.43 -11.65 7.60
N ILE A 31 -0.27 -10.56 7.93
CA ILE A 31 -0.53 -10.15 9.31
C ILE A 31 -1.41 -11.15 10.04
N ARG A 32 -2.43 -11.71 9.38
CA ARG A 32 -3.33 -12.71 10.01
C ARG A 32 -2.57 -13.95 10.49
N THR A 33 -1.44 -14.26 9.86
CA THR A 33 -0.59 -15.43 10.16
C THR A 33 0.72 -15.06 10.85
N GLU A 34 0.92 -13.79 11.20
CA GLU A 34 2.15 -13.31 11.85
C GLU A 34 2.23 -13.76 13.32
N VAL A 35 3.45 -13.86 13.84
CA VAL A 35 3.67 -14.22 15.24
C VAL A 35 3.27 -13.08 16.18
N ASP A 36 2.72 -13.43 17.33
CA ASP A 36 2.19 -12.49 18.33
C ASP A 36 3.25 -11.55 18.95
N THR A 37 4.53 -11.93 18.85
CA THR A 37 5.67 -11.13 19.30
C THR A 37 6.10 -10.03 18.32
N THR A 38 5.44 -9.92 17.16
CA THR A 38 5.73 -8.86 16.19
C THR A 38 5.43 -7.48 16.81
N PRO A 39 6.31 -6.47 16.63
CA PRO A 39 6.00 -5.12 17.08
C PRO A 39 4.66 -4.63 16.52
N ASN A 40 3.88 -3.94 17.36
CA ASN A 40 2.56 -3.41 17.00
C ASN A 40 1.52 -4.47 16.57
N HIS A 41 1.70 -5.75 16.94
CA HIS A 41 0.84 -6.85 16.49
C HIS A 41 -0.66 -6.61 16.70
N THR A 42 -1.06 -6.13 17.89
CA THR A 42 -2.49 -5.88 18.20
C THR A 42 -3.13 -4.93 17.20
N GLU A 43 -2.50 -3.79 16.91
CA GLU A 43 -3.04 -2.80 15.98
C GLU A 43 -2.95 -3.27 14.53
N ARG A 44 -1.88 -3.99 14.16
CA ARG A 44 -1.76 -4.62 12.84
C ARG A 44 -2.89 -5.61 12.58
N VAL A 45 -3.28 -6.40 13.57
CA VAL A 45 -4.42 -7.34 13.47
C VAL A 45 -5.76 -6.60 13.34
N VAL A 46 -5.92 -5.43 13.97
CA VAL A 46 -7.11 -4.58 13.76
C VAL A 46 -7.11 -4.04 12.33
N TRP A 47 -5.97 -3.55 11.85
CA TRP A 47 -5.81 -3.09 10.49
C TRP A 47 -6.08 -4.20 9.46
N SER A 48 -5.60 -5.43 9.68
CA SER A 48 -5.82 -6.55 8.76
C SER A 48 -7.30 -6.93 8.66
N LYS A 49 -8.05 -6.89 9.76
CA LYS A 49 -9.51 -7.07 9.75
C LYS A 49 -10.21 -6.01 8.90
N LYS A 50 -9.80 -4.74 9.01
CA LYS A 50 -10.31 -3.65 8.17
C LYS A 50 -9.97 -3.89 6.70
N ALA A 51 -8.74 -4.29 6.40
CA ALA A 51 -8.29 -4.61 5.05
C ALA A 51 -9.08 -5.77 4.42
N PHE A 52 -9.47 -6.81 5.19
CA PHE A 52 -10.30 -7.89 4.67
C PHE A 52 -11.75 -7.47 4.39
N THR A 53 -12.30 -6.53 5.15
CA THR A 53 -13.70 -6.08 5.00
C THR A 53 -13.86 -5.00 3.94
N GLY A 54 -12.82 -4.23 3.67
CA GLY A 54 -12.84 -3.15 2.68
C GLY A 54 -11.46 -2.85 2.10
N PRO A 55 -10.86 -3.75 1.32
CA PRO A 55 -9.49 -3.60 0.83
C PRO A 55 -9.33 -2.37 -0.08
N ALA A 56 -10.36 -2.02 -0.86
CA ALA A 56 -10.33 -0.83 -1.71
C ALA A 56 -10.31 0.48 -0.90
N LEU A 57 -11.01 0.51 0.24
CA LEU A 57 -11.01 1.69 1.13
C LEU A 57 -9.63 1.87 1.77
N VAL A 58 -9.04 0.78 2.25
CA VAL A 58 -7.68 0.81 2.81
C VAL A 58 -6.65 1.16 1.74
N ALA A 59 -6.81 0.65 0.51
CA ALA A 59 -5.97 1.03 -0.61
C ALA A 59 -6.01 2.54 -0.87
N ASP A 60 -7.19 3.18 -0.83
CA ASP A 60 -7.34 4.62 -1.00
C ASP A 60 -6.66 5.42 0.14
N GLU A 61 -6.73 4.92 1.38
CA GLU A 61 -6.08 5.53 2.54
C GLU A 61 -4.55 5.56 2.40
N ILE A 62 -3.96 4.48 1.85
CA ILE A 62 -2.50 4.35 1.72
C ILE A 62 -1.95 4.82 0.37
N LEU A 63 -2.80 4.99 -0.65
CA LEU A 63 -2.42 5.28 -2.05
C LEU A 63 -1.46 6.47 -2.15
N TRP A 64 -1.77 7.56 -1.43
CA TRP A 64 -0.93 8.74 -1.37
C TRP A 64 0.46 8.43 -0.81
N SER A 65 0.53 7.69 0.30
CA SER A 65 1.80 7.32 0.92
C SER A 65 2.67 6.50 -0.03
N VAL A 66 2.07 5.50 -0.68
CA VAL A 66 2.77 4.61 -1.64
C VAL A 66 3.30 5.39 -2.84
N ILE A 67 2.51 6.29 -3.44
CA ILE A 67 2.96 7.08 -4.59
C ILE A 67 4.06 8.08 -4.20
N MET A 68 3.91 8.77 -3.07
CA MET A 68 4.86 9.80 -2.64
C MET A 68 6.20 9.24 -2.14
N ALA A 69 6.20 8.00 -1.63
CA ALA A 69 7.43 7.26 -1.35
C ALA A 69 8.31 7.10 -2.60
N ASN A 70 7.69 7.03 -3.79
CA ASN A 70 8.37 6.82 -5.06
C ASN A 70 8.65 8.12 -5.85
N ARG A 71 8.52 9.30 -5.22
CA ARG A 71 8.66 10.60 -5.90
C ARG A 71 9.98 10.83 -6.63
N SER A 72 11.05 10.10 -6.29
CA SER A 72 12.36 10.18 -6.96
C SER A 72 12.38 9.49 -8.33
N LEU A 73 11.47 8.53 -8.56
CA LEU A 73 11.33 7.76 -9.80
C LEU A 73 10.63 8.57 -10.90
N THR A 74 10.73 8.12 -12.15
CA THR A 74 9.91 8.66 -13.25
C THR A 74 8.50 8.05 -13.23
N ILE A 75 7.53 8.73 -13.87
CA ILE A 75 6.16 8.21 -13.95
C ILE A 75 6.09 6.83 -14.63
N ALA A 76 6.92 6.60 -15.66
CA ALA A 76 7.00 5.32 -16.35
C ALA A 76 7.51 4.20 -15.42
N GLN A 77 8.46 4.51 -14.53
CA GLN A 77 8.95 3.54 -13.53
C GLN A 77 7.88 3.23 -12.47
N ILE A 78 7.11 4.23 -12.05
CA ILE A 78 6.03 4.05 -11.07
C ILE A 78 4.89 3.20 -11.65
N LEU A 79 4.42 3.52 -12.85
CA LEU A 79 3.34 2.77 -13.52
C LEU A 79 3.81 1.37 -13.98
N GLY A 80 5.09 1.24 -14.32
CA GLY A 80 5.74 -0.01 -14.68
C GLY A 80 6.19 -0.86 -13.48
N ALA A 81 5.87 -0.46 -12.24
CA ALA A 81 6.27 -1.21 -11.05
C ALA A 81 5.71 -2.64 -11.07
N GLY A 82 6.60 -3.60 -10.81
CA GLY A 82 6.23 -5.00 -10.60
C GLY A 82 5.56 -5.20 -9.24
N ASP A 83 4.82 -6.29 -9.11
CA ASP A 83 3.98 -6.55 -7.94
C ASP A 83 4.78 -6.64 -6.63
N SER A 84 6.01 -7.18 -6.67
CA SER A 84 6.90 -7.23 -5.50
C SER A 84 7.32 -5.85 -5.00
N ALA A 85 7.55 -4.89 -5.90
CA ALA A 85 7.89 -3.52 -5.53
C ALA A 85 6.69 -2.79 -4.94
N ILE A 86 5.49 -3.06 -5.45
CA ILE A 86 4.24 -2.52 -4.90
C ILE A 86 4.00 -3.10 -3.51
N GLN A 87 4.16 -4.42 -3.33
CA GLN A 87 4.02 -5.08 -2.04
C GLN A 87 4.96 -4.47 -0.99
N ALA A 88 6.25 -4.34 -1.31
CA ALA A 88 7.23 -3.77 -0.39
C ALA A 88 6.87 -2.34 0.06
N ASN A 89 6.33 -1.52 -0.86
CA ASN A 89 5.87 -0.17 -0.52
C ASN A 89 4.59 -0.16 0.33
N VAL A 90 3.66 -1.10 0.11
CA VAL A 90 2.47 -1.26 0.95
C VAL A 90 2.89 -1.71 2.35
N ASP A 91 3.74 -2.73 2.47
CA ASP A 91 4.19 -3.26 3.75
C ASP A 91 4.90 -2.19 4.59
N ALA A 92 5.71 -1.34 3.95
CA ALA A 92 6.42 -0.26 4.62
C ALA A 92 5.52 0.82 5.25
N VAL A 93 4.26 0.94 4.80
CA VAL A 93 3.34 1.97 5.32
C VAL A 93 2.36 1.45 6.36
N ILE A 94 2.18 0.12 6.49
CA ILE A 94 1.15 -0.48 7.37
C ILE A 94 1.27 0.01 8.81
N ASP A 95 2.49 0.02 9.37
CA ASP A 95 2.70 0.39 10.77
C ASP A 95 2.30 1.85 11.07
N HIS A 96 2.24 2.71 10.04
CA HIS A 96 1.74 4.08 10.19
C HIS A 96 0.20 4.18 10.21
N PHE A 97 -0.49 3.20 9.63
CA PHE A 97 -1.96 3.16 9.54
C PHE A 97 -2.60 2.17 10.54
N ALA A 98 -1.81 1.29 11.14
CA ALA A 98 -2.20 0.41 12.22
C ALA A 98 -2.05 1.13 13.57
N VAL A 99 -3.11 1.84 14.00
CA VAL A 99 -3.18 2.66 15.22
C VAL A 99 -4.51 2.49 15.95
#